data_AF-A0ABC8B327-F1
#
_entry.id   AF-A0ABC8B327-F1
#
_cell.length_a   1.000
_cell.length_b   1.000
_cell.length_c   1.000
_cell.angle_alpha   90.00
_cell.angle_beta   90.00
_cell.angle_gamma   90.00
#
_symmetry.space_group_name_H-M   'P 1'
#
loop_
_entity.id
_entity.type
_entity.pdbx_description
1 polymer ?
#
loop_
_entity_poly.entity_id
_entity_poly.type
_entity_poly.pdbx_seq_one_letter_code
_entity_poly.pdbx_strand_id
1 'polypeptide(L)' 'MQLMIGEFETYDRATNESLMKQSTWEWPHAFARLDADAGDFLSRFGANHIHAVPGDHRATVRAACELLGVTLDEFTRAS' A
#
# COMPACT_ATOMS: atom_id res chain seq x y z
N MET A 1 -8.80 -1.00 11.01
CA MET A 1 -7.40 -1.06 10.55
C MET A 1 -7.41 -1.57 9.12
N GLN A 2 -6.94 -0.77 8.17
CA GLN A 2 -6.80 -1.21 6.77
C GLN A 2 -5.40 -1.80 6.56
N LEU A 3 -5.33 -3.03 6.07
CA LEU A 3 -4.11 -3.82 5.95
C LEU A 3 -3.99 -4.45 4.56
N MET A 4 -2.78 -4.44 4.01
CA MET A 4 -2.45 -5.12 2.76
C MET A 4 -0.95 -5.39 2.73
N ILE A 5 -0.54 -6.39 1.93
CA ILE A 5 0.85 -6.53 1.54
C ILE A 5 1.08 -5.76 0.23
N GLY A 6 2.34 -5.41 -0.02
CA GLY A 6 2.76 -4.82 -1.28
C GLY A 6 4.26 -4.97 -1.43
N GLU A 7 4.73 -4.72 -2.63
CA GLU A 7 6.16 -4.73 -2.94
C GLU A 7 6.53 -3.43 -3.66
N PHE A 8 7.77 -2.98 -3.44
CA PHE A 8 8.31 -1.87 -4.20
C PHE A 8 8.67 -2.33 -5.61
N GLU A 9 8.29 -1.51 -6.57
CA GLU A 9 8.63 -1.67 -7.98
C GLU A 9 9.82 -0.79 -8.31
N THR A 10 10.76 -1.33 -9.09
CA THR A 10 11.89 -0.57 -9.61
C THR A 10 11.79 -0.52 -11.13
N TYR A 11 11.79 0.69 -11.67
CA TYR A 11 11.81 0.94 -13.11
C TYR A 11 13.18 1.45 -13.57
N ASP A 12 13.37 1.48 -14.89
CA ASP A 12 14.51 2.19 -15.47
C ASP A 12 14.40 3.71 -15.22
N ARG A 13 15.53 4.41 -15.40
CA ARG A 13 15.61 5.85 -15.13
C ARG A 13 14.63 6.68 -15.98
N ALA A 14 14.42 6.32 -17.24
CA ALA A 14 13.58 7.10 -18.15
C ALA A 14 12.10 7.00 -17.76
N THR A 15 11.63 5.79 -17.46
CA THR A 15 10.28 5.54 -16.95
C THR A 15 10.06 6.22 -15.61
N ASN A 16 11.01 6.08 -14.69
CA ASN A 16 10.98 6.76 -13.39
C ASN A 16 10.85 8.28 -13.55
N GLU A 17 11.72 8.93 -14.33
CA GLU A 17 11.67 10.37 -14.59
C GLU A 17 10.33 10.80 -15.20
N SER A 18 9.79 10.02 -16.15
CA SER A 18 8.51 10.31 -16.80
C SER A 18 7.32 10.24 -15.83
N LEU A 19 7.27 9.22 -14.97
CA LEU A 19 6.19 9.05 -14.00
C LEU A 19 6.27 10.11 -12.88
N MET A 20 7.45 10.35 -12.34
CA MET A 20 7.64 11.34 -11.27
C MET A 20 7.23 12.76 -11.71
N LYS A 21 7.53 13.15 -12.95
CA LYS A 21 7.13 14.44 -13.55
C LYS A 21 5.63 14.60 -13.79
N GLN A 22 4.84 13.52 -13.74
CA GLN A 22 3.37 13.59 -13.79
C GLN A 22 2.76 13.89 -12.40
N SER A 23 3.60 14.04 -11.37
CA SER A 23 3.23 14.36 -10.00
C SER A 23 4.06 15.54 -9.49
N THR A 24 4.30 15.62 -8.18
CA THR A 24 5.23 16.60 -7.58
C THR A 24 6.66 16.08 -7.68
N TRP A 25 7.40 16.53 -8.69
CA TRP A 25 8.77 16.06 -8.99
C TRP A 25 9.75 16.23 -7.83
N GLU A 26 9.58 17.27 -7.02
CA GLU A 26 10.50 17.63 -5.94
C GLU A 26 10.41 16.71 -4.70
N TRP A 27 9.38 15.85 -4.63
CA TRP A 27 9.15 14.95 -3.50
C TRP A 27 9.86 13.60 -3.70
N PRO A 28 10.11 12.84 -2.63
CA PRO A 28 10.59 11.47 -2.78
C PRO A 28 9.47 10.57 -3.34
N HIS A 29 9.80 9.76 -4.34
CA HIS A 29 8.86 8.80 -4.94
C HIS A 29 9.22 7.36 -4.58
N ALA A 30 8.18 6.58 -4.34
CA ALA A 30 8.24 5.12 -4.32
C ALA A 30 7.07 4.59 -5.14
N PHE A 31 7.35 3.65 -6.04
CA PHE A 31 6.33 2.91 -6.76
C PHE A 31 6.08 1.60 -6.04
N ALA A 32 4.82 1.28 -5.78
CA ALA A 32 4.45 0.07 -5.07
C ALA A 32 3.31 -0.65 -5.78
N ARG A 33 3.44 -1.97 -5.88
CA ARG A 33 2.37 -2.83 -6.35
C ARG A 33 1.65 -3.42 -5.14
N LEU A 34 0.51 -2.81 -4.80
CA LEU A 34 -0.31 -3.23 -3.66
C LEU A 34 -1.06 -4.52 -3.99
N ASP A 35 -1.20 -5.42 -3.01
CA ASP A 35 -2.02 -6.63 -3.11
C ASP A 35 -3.49 -6.31 -2.84
N ALA A 36 -4.08 -5.50 -3.72
CA ALA A 36 -5.48 -5.09 -3.69
C ALA A 36 -6.02 -4.99 -5.12
N ASP A 37 -7.30 -5.30 -5.32
CA ASP A 37 -7.99 -4.89 -6.54
C ASP A 37 -8.05 -3.35 -6.60
N ALA A 38 -7.81 -2.78 -7.78
CA ALA A 38 -7.70 -1.34 -7.93
C ALA A 38 -9.02 -0.61 -7.69
N GLY A 39 -10.15 -1.15 -8.17
CA GLY A 39 -11.47 -0.54 -7.97
C GLY A 39 -11.91 -0.62 -6.51
N ASP A 40 -11.66 -1.77 -5.88
CA ASP A 40 -11.91 -1.98 -4.46
C ASP A 40 -11.08 -1.03 -3.59
N PHE A 41 -9.78 -0.92 -3.87
CA PHE A 41 -8.88 -0.02 -3.15
C PHE A 41 -9.30 1.45 -3.27
N LEU A 42 -9.55 1.92 -4.50
CA LEU A 42 -9.92 3.33 -4.74
C LEU A 42 -11.27 3.72 -4.12
N SER A 43 -12.17 2.77 -3.93
CA SER A 43 -13.51 3.04 -3.36
C SER A 43 -13.57 2.93 -1.85
N ARG A 44 -12.74 2.08 -1.23
CA ARG A 44 -12.79 1.78 0.22
C ARG A 44 -11.64 2.34 1.03
N PHE A 45 -10.48 2.62 0.43
CA PHE A 45 -9.34 3.11 1.19
C PHE A 45 -9.66 4.47 1.82
N GLY A 46 -9.67 4.53 3.14
CA GLY A 46 -10.27 5.62 3.91
C GLY A 46 -9.32 6.77 4.25
N ALA A 47 -8.12 6.79 3.66
CA ALA A 47 -7.07 7.74 4.00
C ALA A 47 -6.29 8.21 2.77
N ASN A 48 -5.52 9.29 2.93
CA ASN A 48 -4.58 9.78 1.91
C ASN A 48 -3.12 9.37 2.21
N HIS A 49 -2.88 8.67 3.32
CA HIS A 49 -1.56 8.24 3.77
C HIS A 49 -1.55 6.75 4.12
N ILE A 50 -0.40 6.11 3.87
CA ILE A 50 -0.11 4.73 4.26
C ILE A 50 1.20 4.73 5.05
N HIS A 51 1.31 3.81 6.01
CA HIS A 51 2.58 3.47 6.65
C HIS A 51 3.07 2.11 6.14
N ALA A 52 4.20 2.11 5.42
CA ALA A 52 4.81 0.89 4.89
C ALA A 52 5.93 0.40 5.83
N VAL A 53 5.89 -0.88 6.19
CA VAL A 53 6.90 -1.53 7.05
C VAL A 53 7.50 -2.71 6.28
N PRO A 54 8.84 -2.82 6.17
CA PRO A 54 9.47 -3.94 5.48
C PRO A 54 9.15 -5.30 6.11
N GLY A 55 8.79 -6.28 5.27
CA GLY A 55 8.45 -7.66 5.68
C GLY A 55 6.93 -7.91 5.79
N ASP A 56 6.56 -9.18 5.96
CA ASP A 56 5.16 -9.57 6.18
C ASP A 56 4.81 -9.55 7.67
N HIS A 57 4.12 -8.50 8.11
CA HIS A 57 3.70 -8.31 9.49
C HIS A 57 2.20 -8.56 9.71
N ARG A 58 1.50 -9.15 8.74
CA ARG A 58 0.04 -9.28 8.80
C ARG A 58 -0.42 -10.06 10.02
N ALA A 59 0.29 -11.14 10.37
CA ALA A 59 -0.02 -11.94 11.56
C ALA A 59 0.07 -11.11 12.85
N THR A 60 1.12 -10.31 13.00
CA THR A 60 1.32 -9.42 14.15
C THR A 60 0.23 -8.35 14.22
N VAL A 61 -0.13 -7.71 13.10
CA VAL A 61 -1.17 -6.68 13.05
C VAL A 61 -2.56 -7.27 13.35
N ARG A 62 -2.87 -8.47 12.85
CA ARG A 62 -4.12 -9.20 13.18
C ARG A 62 -4.23 -9.40 14.68
N ALA A 63 -3.19 -9.97 15.31
CA ALA A 63 -3.18 -10.24 16.75
C ALA A 63 -3.33 -8.94 17.57
N ALA A 64 -2.65 -7.87 17.16
CA ALA A 64 -2.80 -6.56 17.82
C ALA A 64 -4.22 -6.00 17.70
N CYS A 65 -4.84 -6.10 16.52
CA CYS A 65 -6.22 -5.66 16.30
C CYS A 65 -7.22 -6.44 17.18
N GLU A 66 -7.05 -7.75 17.30
CA GLU A 66 -7.85 -8.61 18.19
C GLU A 66 -7.74 -8.18 19.64
N LEU A 67 -6.51 -8.03 20.15
CA LEU A 67 -6.24 -7.60 21.53
C LEU A 67 -6.81 -6.23 21.86
N LEU A 68 -6.85 -5.33 20.87
CA LEU A 68 -7.29 -3.94 21.04
C LEU A 68 -8.77 -3.72 20.68
N GLY A 69 -9.49 -4.76 20.21
CA GLY A 69 -10.88 -4.62 19.76
C GLY A 69 -11.03 -3.74 18.51
N VAL A 70 -10.02 -3.69 17.64
CA VAL A 70 -10.03 -2.91 16.40
C VAL A 70 -10.46 -3.81 15.24
N THR A 71 -11.51 -3.42 14.50
CA THR A 71 -11.93 -4.15 13.29
C THR A 71 -10.83 -4.10 12.23
N LEU A 72 -10.41 -5.26 11.74
CA LEU A 72 -9.50 -5.40 10.62
C LEU A 72 -10.27 -5.43 9.29
N ASP A 73 -9.82 -4.63 8.34
CA ASP A 73 -10.29 -4.58 6.95
C ASP A 73 -9.06 -4.88 6.06
N GLU A 74 -9.00 -6.07 5.49
CA GLU A 74 -7.82 -6.51 4.73
C GLU A 74 -8.12 -6.55 3.24
N PHE A 75 -7.26 -5.91 2.46
CA PHE A 75 -7.28 -6.00 1.00
C PHE A 75 -6.50 -7.22 0.53
N THR A 76 -6.98 -7.83 -0.54
CA THR A 76 -6.30 -8.88 -1.30
C THR A 76 -6.60 -8.69 -2.79
N ARG A 77 -5.72 -9.13 -3.69
CA ARG A 77 -6.13 -9.29 -5.10
C ARG A 77 -6.96 -10.55 -5.25
N ALA A 78 -7.94 -10.53 -6.15
CA ALA A 78 -8.61 -11.76 -6.58
C ALA A 78 -7.57 -12.69 -7.23
N SER A 79 -7.57 -13.96 -6.82
CA SER A 79 -6.70 -15.02 -7.34
C SER A 79 -7.00 -15.36 -8.79
#